data_AF-A0A2N2GNK4-F1
#
_entry.id   AF-A0A2N2GNK4-F1
#
_cell.length_a   1.000
_cell.length_b   1.000
_cell.length_c   1.000
_cell.angle_alpha   90.00
_cell.angle_beta   90.00
_cell.angle_gamma   90.00
#
_symmetry.space_group_name_H-M   'P 1'
#
loop_
_entity.id
_entity.type
_entity.pdbx_description
1 polymer ?
#
loop_
_entity_poly.entity_id
_entity_poly.type
_entity_poly.pdbx_seq_one_letter_code
_entity_poly.pdbx_strand_id
1 'polypeptide(L)'
;MKIEKILFPTKFREFAFEALESLLVLKDAGLRDVVLHYVIPREEVGFVPYGGYLKDEEERLREETRIRFQEWQQALSAHGIGSKIVIEVGDPVPNILALAEKEKIDLIVVGKKKKTGPELSFVGSHTLQLITRSTVPILVSKHMVEYESSGEMVTRLNDTIFQRPLLATDWSEPSSRALELLSSLKNIVDAVSVWKKRAGNGWPAIAKD
;
A
#
# COMPACT_ATOMS: atom_id res chain seq x y z
N MET A 1 -16.20 -8.69 -3.98
CA MET A 1 -15.65 -7.68 -3.04
C MET A 1 -15.72 -6.29 -3.66
N LYS A 2 -15.79 -5.20 -2.88
CA LYS A 2 -15.72 -3.81 -3.37
C LYS A 2 -14.62 -3.07 -2.60
N ILE A 3 -14.01 -2.06 -3.22
CA ILE A 3 -12.99 -1.23 -2.56
C ILE A 3 -13.65 0.12 -2.26
N GLU A 4 -14.25 0.26 -1.08
CA GLU A 4 -14.89 1.50 -0.64
C GLU A 4 -14.00 2.27 0.35
N LYS A 5 -13.18 1.55 1.14
CA LYS A 5 -12.28 2.14 2.13
C LYS A 5 -10.87 1.54 2.08
N ILE A 6 -9.86 2.40 1.94
CA ILE A 6 -8.45 1.99 1.96
C ILE A 6 -7.75 2.43 3.25
N LEU A 7 -6.78 1.64 3.69
CA LEU A 7 -5.83 2.01 4.74
C LEU A 7 -4.50 2.37 4.10
N PHE A 8 -4.02 3.58 4.35
CA PHE A 8 -2.75 4.08 3.85
C PHE A 8 -1.77 4.34 5.01
N PRO A 9 -1.08 3.30 5.50
CA PRO A 9 -0.02 3.47 6.47
C PRO A 9 1.22 4.07 5.81
N THR A 10 1.76 5.14 6.39
CA THR A 10 2.92 5.82 5.83
C THR A 10 3.95 6.16 6.89
N LYS A 11 5.20 6.33 6.44
CA LYS A 11 6.28 7.00 7.19
C LYS A 11 6.67 8.32 6.51
N PHE A 12 5.76 8.86 5.71
CA PHE A 12 5.94 10.06 4.89
C PHE A 12 7.26 10.11 4.12
N ARG A 13 7.57 8.99 3.47
CA ARG A 13 8.73 8.92 2.57
C ARG A 13 8.46 9.80 1.34
N GLU A 14 9.53 10.11 0.62
CA GLU A 14 9.45 10.77 -0.68
C GLU A 14 8.45 10.05 -1.60
N PHE A 15 7.65 10.82 -2.31
CA PHE A 15 6.58 10.37 -3.20
C PHE A 15 5.44 9.57 -2.54
N ALA A 16 5.33 9.58 -1.21
CA ALA A 16 4.26 8.84 -0.53
C ALA A 16 2.88 9.44 -0.82
N PHE A 17 2.78 10.76 -1.01
CA PHE A 17 1.52 11.40 -1.32
C PHE A 17 1.09 11.14 -2.77
N GLU A 18 2.03 11.24 -3.70
CA GLU A 18 1.86 10.97 -5.12
C GLU A 18 1.48 9.50 -5.36
N ALA A 19 2.05 8.58 -4.55
CA ALA A 19 1.62 7.20 -4.51
C ALA A 19 0.16 7.05 -4.05
N LEU A 20 -0.30 7.87 -3.11
CA LEU A 20 -1.70 7.92 -2.71
C LEU A 20 -2.59 8.54 -3.81
N GLU A 21 -2.13 9.60 -4.46
CA GLU A 21 -2.86 10.26 -5.56
C GLU A 21 -3.06 9.32 -6.76
N SER A 22 -2.06 8.49 -7.08
CA SER A 22 -2.19 7.49 -8.14
C SER A 22 -3.29 6.44 -7.88
N LEU A 23 -3.78 6.33 -6.64
CA LEU A 23 -4.86 5.42 -6.25
C LEU A 23 -6.24 6.07 -6.36
N LEU A 24 -6.34 7.38 -6.59
CA LEU A 24 -7.64 8.08 -6.64
C LEU A 24 -8.48 7.65 -7.85
N VAL A 25 -7.86 7.02 -8.86
CA VAL A 25 -8.58 6.30 -9.93
C VAL A 25 -9.54 5.22 -9.38
N LEU A 26 -9.28 4.66 -8.20
CA LEU A 26 -10.19 3.72 -7.53
C LEU A 26 -11.54 4.36 -7.17
N LYS A 27 -11.69 5.69 -7.22
CA LYS A 27 -12.98 6.36 -7.08
C LYS A 27 -13.99 5.87 -8.12
N ASP A 28 -13.54 5.62 -9.34
CA ASP A 28 -14.38 5.08 -10.42
C ASP A 28 -14.76 3.61 -10.19
N ALA A 29 -14.06 2.93 -9.28
CA ALA A 29 -14.36 1.59 -8.78
C ALA A 29 -15.11 1.56 -7.44
N GLY A 30 -15.40 2.73 -6.85
CA GLY A 30 -16.22 2.86 -5.64
C GLY A 30 -15.49 3.35 -4.38
N LEU A 31 -14.22 3.75 -4.46
CA LEU A 31 -13.50 4.33 -3.33
C LEU A 31 -14.20 5.58 -2.80
N ARG A 32 -14.42 5.64 -1.49
CA ARG A 32 -15.04 6.76 -0.78
C ARG A 32 -14.18 7.30 0.34
N ASP A 33 -13.46 6.43 1.05
CA ASP A 33 -12.76 6.79 2.27
C ASP A 33 -11.31 6.31 2.30
N VAL A 34 -10.42 7.16 2.81
CA VAL A 34 -9.02 6.85 3.07
C VAL A 34 -8.72 7.00 4.55
N VAL A 35 -8.24 5.93 5.19
CA VAL A 35 -7.67 6.00 6.55
C VAL A 35 -6.18 6.26 6.43
N LEU A 36 -5.76 7.48 6.78
CA LEU A 36 -4.36 7.90 6.86
C LEU A 36 -3.80 7.43 8.20
N HIS A 37 -2.77 6.60 8.17
CA HIS A 37 -2.25 5.97 9.38
C HIS A 37 -0.76 6.20 9.54
N TYR A 38 -0.36 6.61 10.75
CA TYR A 38 1.02 6.71 11.16
C TYR A 38 1.21 6.03 12.51
N VAL A 39 2.26 5.21 12.61
CA VAL A 39 2.64 4.54 13.86
C VAL A 39 3.94 5.15 14.35
N ILE A 40 3.88 5.85 15.48
CA ILE A 40 5.02 6.34 16.23
C ILE A 40 5.72 5.12 16.84
N PRO A 41 6.97 4.82 16.45
CA PRO A 41 7.69 3.67 16.99
C PRO A 41 7.92 3.81 18.49
N ARG A 42 7.79 2.70 19.22
CA ARG A 42 7.96 2.71 20.69
C ARG A 42 9.36 3.13 21.10
N GLU A 43 10.36 2.87 20.29
CA GLU A 43 11.75 3.27 20.53
C GLU A 43 11.96 4.80 20.45
N GLU A 44 11.07 5.55 19.81
CA GLU A 44 11.17 7.02 19.70
C GLU A 44 10.58 7.74 20.91
N VAL A 45 9.62 7.11 21.61
CA VAL A 45 8.88 7.73 22.73
C VAL A 45 8.92 6.92 24.02
N GLY A 46 9.47 5.71 23.95
CA GLY A 46 9.48 4.73 25.02
C GLY A 46 10.82 4.63 25.75
N PHE A 47 10.71 4.10 26.97
CA PHE A 47 11.73 3.72 27.95
C PHE A 47 13.19 4.12 27.64
N VAL A 48 13.51 5.39 27.92
CA VAL A 48 14.90 5.83 28.07
C VAL A 48 15.35 5.52 29.50
N PRO A 49 16.52 4.87 29.73
CA PRO A 49 17.04 4.67 31.08
C PRO A 49 17.06 5.98 31.87
N TYR A 50 16.45 6.00 33.05
CA TYR A 50 16.27 7.18 33.91
C TYR A 50 15.35 8.30 33.37
N GLY A 51 14.84 8.21 32.13
CA GLY A 51 13.97 9.20 31.49
C GLY A 51 12.50 8.81 31.37
N GLY A 52 12.16 7.52 31.49
CA GLY A 52 10.77 7.07 31.44
C GLY A 52 10.12 7.23 30.06
N TYR A 53 8.81 7.51 30.03
CA TYR A 53 8.03 7.73 28.81
C TYR A 53 8.08 9.20 28.39
N LEU A 54 8.44 9.47 27.13
CA LEU A 54 8.63 10.83 26.62
C LEU A 54 7.30 11.39 26.09
N LYS A 55 6.43 11.86 26.99
CA LYS A 55 5.11 12.43 26.61
C LYS A 55 5.22 13.63 25.67
N ASP A 56 6.12 14.56 25.98
CA ASP A 56 6.26 15.79 25.17
C ASP A 56 6.74 15.46 23.75
N GLU A 57 7.58 14.44 23.60
CA GLU A 57 8.04 13.96 22.29
C GLU A 57 6.93 13.24 21.53
N GLU A 58 6.12 12.42 22.21
CA GLU A 58 4.93 11.81 21.61
C GLU A 58 3.97 12.89 21.09
N GLU A 59 3.68 13.92 21.90
CA GLU A 59 2.79 15.01 21.52
C GLU A 59 3.34 15.80 20.32
N ARG A 60 4.66 16.09 20.31
CA ARG A 60 5.33 16.72 19.18
C ARG A 60 5.21 15.90 17.90
N LEU A 61 5.53 14.61 17.94
CA LEU A 61 5.44 13.71 16.78
C LEU A 61 3.99 13.57 16.28
N ARG A 62 3.01 13.54 17.20
CA ARG A 62 1.58 13.53 16.86
C ARG A 62 1.18 14.79 16.14
N GLU A 63 1.57 15.96 16.63
CA GLU A 63 1.19 17.24 16.02
C GLU A 63 1.86 17.44 14.65
N GLU A 64 3.16 17.17 14.53
CA GLU A 64 3.87 17.20 13.25
C GLU A 64 3.21 16.28 12.21
N THR A 65 2.85 15.05 12.61
CA THR A 65 2.15 14.09 11.76
C THR A 65 0.75 14.58 11.39
N ARG A 66 0.02 15.18 12.34
CA ARG A 66 -1.33 15.68 12.14
C ARG A 66 -1.36 16.80 11.11
N ILE A 67 -0.45 17.76 11.21
CA ILE A 67 -0.33 18.87 10.24
C ILE A 67 -0.14 18.34 8.83
N ARG A 68 0.81 17.41 8.63
CA ARG A 68 1.06 16.80 7.32
C ARG A 68 -0.13 16.05 6.77
N PHE A 69 -0.83 15.30 7.63
CA PHE A 69 -2.04 14.61 7.18
C PHE A 69 -3.20 15.56 6.89
N GLN A 70 -3.31 16.70 7.56
CA GLN A 70 -4.34 17.70 7.23
C GLN A 70 -4.16 18.24 5.81
N GLU A 71 -2.92 18.46 5.36
CA GLU A 71 -2.63 18.83 3.96
C GLU A 71 -3.14 17.74 3.00
N TRP A 72 -2.87 16.47 3.31
CA TRP A 72 -3.35 15.34 2.49
C TRP A 72 -4.87 15.21 2.52
N GLN A 73 -5.52 15.43 3.67
CA GLN A 73 -6.97 15.41 3.79
C GLN A 73 -7.62 16.48 2.91
N GLN A 74 -7.04 17.68 2.84
CA GLN A 74 -7.55 18.76 1.98
C GLN A 74 -7.50 18.34 0.51
N ALA A 75 -6.38 17.76 0.07
CA ALA A 75 -6.24 17.28 -1.30
C ALA A 75 -7.18 16.09 -1.62
N LEU A 76 -7.38 15.15 -0.70
CA LEU A 76 -8.36 14.07 -0.85
C LEU A 76 -9.79 14.62 -0.93
N SER A 77 -10.12 15.59 -0.08
CA SER A 77 -11.43 16.26 -0.05
C SER A 77 -11.72 17.00 -1.36
N ALA A 78 -10.72 17.64 -1.97
CA ALA A 78 -10.84 18.26 -3.29
C ALA A 78 -11.21 17.25 -4.38
N HIS A 79 -10.85 15.98 -4.21
CA HIS A 79 -11.24 14.87 -5.08
C HIS A 79 -12.55 14.20 -4.66
N GLY A 80 -13.25 14.71 -3.63
CA GLY A 80 -14.50 14.17 -3.11
C GLY A 80 -14.31 12.84 -2.35
N ILE A 81 -13.13 12.62 -1.78
CA ILE A 81 -12.80 11.42 -1.01
C ILE A 81 -12.74 11.81 0.48
N GLY A 82 -13.52 11.10 1.29
CA GLY A 82 -13.48 11.19 2.74
C GLY A 82 -12.15 10.70 3.28
N SER A 83 -11.71 11.26 4.41
CA SER A 83 -10.46 10.83 5.02
C SER A 83 -10.53 10.87 6.54
N LYS A 84 -9.83 9.93 7.18
CA LYS A 84 -9.70 9.85 8.63
C LYS A 84 -8.22 9.72 9.00
N ILE A 85 -7.78 10.52 9.96
CA ILE A 85 -6.42 10.48 10.50
C ILE A 85 -6.40 9.56 11.73
N VAL A 86 -5.48 8.61 11.75
CA VAL A 86 -5.21 7.74 12.89
C VAL A 86 -3.70 7.78 13.17
N ILE A 87 -3.34 8.16 14.39
CA ILE A 87 -1.95 8.23 14.86
C ILE A 87 -1.87 7.41 16.14
N GLU A 88 -1.01 6.40 16.17
CA GLU A 88 -0.88 5.48 17.30
C GLU A 88 0.59 5.28 17.66
N VAL A 89 0.87 4.90 18.91
CA VAL A 89 2.20 4.47 19.34
C VAL A 89 2.24 2.96 19.35
N GLY A 90 3.27 2.36 18.75
CA GLY A 90 3.34 0.89 18.71
C GLY A 90 4.27 0.32 17.65
N ASP A 91 4.02 -0.95 17.35
CA ASP A 91 4.71 -1.69 16.30
C ASP A 91 3.90 -1.57 15.00
N PRO A 92 4.51 -1.20 13.86
CA PRO A 92 3.74 -0.90 12.65
C PRO A 92 2.83 -2.04 12.18
N VAL A 93 3.34 -3.28 12.11
CA VAL A 93 2.58 -4.41 11.55
C VAL A 93 1.36 -4.77 12.40
N PRO A 94 1.46 -5.02 13.72
CA PRO A 94 0.29 -5.28 14.55
C PRO A 94 -0.75 -4.15 14.53
N ASN A 95 -0.31 -2.89 14.64
CA ASN A 95 -1.21 -1.74 14.63
C ASN A 95 -1.96 -1.62 13.29
N ILE A 96 -1.27 -1.78 12.15
CA ILE A 96 -1.89 -1.74 10.82
C ILE A 96 -2.96 -2.82 10.68
N LEU A 97 -2.66 -4.06 11.09
CA LEU A 97 -3.60 -5.18 10.99
C LEU A 97 -4.82 -4.99 11.90
N ALA A 98 -4.60 -4.57 13.16
CA ALA A 98 -5.67 -4.30 14.11
C ALA A 98 -6.57 -3.14 13.65
N LEU A 99 -5.97 -2.08 13.11
CA LEU A 99 -6.72 -0.96 12.56
C LEU A 99 -7.52 -1.36 11.31
N ALA A 100 -6.95 -2.21 10.46
CA ALA A 100 -7.64 -2.72 9.28
C ALA A 100 -8.91 -3.49 9.64
N GLU A 101 -8.84 -4.34 10.66
CA GLU A 101 -10.00 -5.07 11.19
C GLU A 101 -11.02 -4.11 11.83
N LYS A 102 -10.56 -3.22 12.71
CA LYS A 102 -11.42 -2.26 13.43
C LYS A 102 -12.21 -1.33 12.50
N GLU A 103 -11.56 -0.80 11.47
CA GLU A 103 -12.18 0.17 10.54
C GLU A 103 -12.87 -0.48 9.34
N LYS A 104 -12.83 -1.82 9.26
CA LYS A 104 -13.35 -2.63 8.16
C LYS A 104 -12.79 -2.18 6.81
N ILE A 105 -11.47 -2.23 6.71
CA ILE A 105 -10.73 -1.81 5.51
C ILE A 105 -10.86 -2.87 4.42
N ASP A 106 -11.06 -2.43 3.18
CA ASP A 106 -11.17 -3.32 2.01
C ASP A 106 -9.82 -3.59 1.33
N LEU A 107 -8.87 -2.66 1.47
CA LEU A 107 -7.53 -2.74 0.89
C LEU A 107 -6.52 -1.97 1.75
N ILE A 108 -5.40 -2.61 2.10
CA ILE A 108 -4.27 -1.95 2.74
C ILE A 108 -3.23 -1.64 1.69
N VAL A 109 -2.81 -0.38 1.59
CA VAL A 109 -1.85 0.06 0.58
C VAL A 109 -0.53 0.43 1.21
N VAL A 110 0.53 -0.29 0.86
CA VAL A 110 1.87 -0.08 1.40
C VAL A 110 2.83 0.36 0.32
N GLY A 111 3.66 1.35 0.63
CA GLY A 111 4.73 1.80 -0.26
C GLY A 111 5.90 0.81 -0.32
N LYS A 112 6.75 0.97 -1.35
CA LYS A 112 7.99 0.21 -1.52
C LYS A 112 9.01 0.49 -0.39
N LYS A 113 9.85 -0.52 -0.08
CA LYS A 113 11.06 -0.36 0.76
C LYS A 113 12.00 0.68 0.11
N LYS A 114 12.66 1.53 0.92
CA LYS A 114 13.86 2.28 0.48
C LYS A 114 14.94 1.25 0.15
N LYS A 115 15.64 1.38 -0.99
CA LYS A 115 16.84 0.58 -1.27
C LYS A 115 17.87 0.92 -0.17
N THR A 116 18.03 0.08 0.83
CA THR A 116 19.14 0.15 1.79
C THR A 116 19.93 -1.15 1.67
N GLY A 117 21.15 -1.05 1.14
CA GLY A 117 22.10 -2.16 1.01
C GLY A 117 22.03 -2.96 -0.30
N PRO A 118 22.95 -3.93 -0.48
CA PRO A 118 23.03 -4.80 -1.66
C PRO A 118 21.95 -5.90 -1.71
N GLU A 119 20.96 -5.88 -0.81
CA GLU A 119 19.87 -6.84 -0.81
C GLU A 119 18.92 -6.62 -1.99
N LEU A 120 18.89 -7.59 -2.90
CA LEU A 120 17.97 -7.72 -4.04
C LEU A 120 16.50 -7.97 -3.64
N SER A 121 16.13 -7.89 -2.35
CA SER A 121 14.74 -8.14 -1.94
C SER A 121 13.85 -6.96 -2.32
N PHE A 122 12.95 -7.20 -3.26
CA PHE A 122 11.94 -6.23 -3.73
C PHE A 122 10.89 -5.88 -2.66
N VAL A 123 10.83 -6.64 -1.55
CA VAL A 123 9.78 -6.55 -0.50
C VAL A 123 10.45 -6.36 0.86
N GLY A 124 10.05 -5.31 1.60
CA GLY A 124 10.54 -5.06 2.96
C GLY A 124 9.98 -6.04 3.98
N SER A 125 10.66 -6.21 5.12
CA SER A 125 10.25 -7.12 6.19
C SER A 125 8.82 -6.87 6.68
N HIS A 126 8.44 -5.60 6.91
CA HIS A 126 7.07 -5.24 7.30
C HIS A 126 6.05 -5.58 6.21
N THR A 127 6.38 -5.31 4.94
CA THR A 127 5.50 -5.64 3.81
C THR A 127 5.28 -7.15 3.72
N LEU A 128 6.33 -7.96 3.86
CA LEU A 128 6.22 -9.41 3.86
C LEU A 128 5.34 -9.90 5.02
N GLN A 129 5.53 -9.38 6.23
CA GLN A 129 4.70 -9.74 7.37
C GLN A 129 3.22 -9.34 7.19
N LEU A 130 2.95 -8.20 6.54
CA LEU A 130 1.58 -7.79 6.21
C LEU A 130 0.97 -8.75 5.18
N ILE A 131 1.70 -9.07 4.11
CA ILE A 131 1.21 -10.00 3.07
C ILE A 131 0.91 -11.38 3.66
N THR A 132 1.73 -11.89 4.58
CA THR A 132 1.55 -13.24 5.14
C THR A 132 0.49 -13.32 6.22
N ARG A 133 0.18 -12.21 6.91
CA ARG A 133 -0.72 -12.21 8.08
C ARG A 133 -2.06 -11.52 7.85
N SER A 134 -2.18 -10.70 6.81
CA SER A 134 -3.40 -9.94 6.54
C SER A 134 -4.51 -10.84 5.99
N THR A 135 -5.71 -10.66 6.52
CA THR A 135 -6.95 -11.18 5.95
C THR A 135 -7.54 -10.26 4.89
N VAL A 136 -7.08 -9.00 4.86
CA VAL A 136 -7.45 -7.96 3.88
C VAL A 136 -6.42 -7.95 2.75
N PRO A 137 -6.84 -7.76 1.48
CA PRO A 137 -5.91 -7.59 0.37
C PRO A 137 -4.86 -6.50 0.62
N ILE A 138 -3.62 -6.77 0.20
CA ILE A 138 -2.50 -5.82 0.28
C ILE A 138 -2.12 -5.37 -1.13
N LEU A 139 -2.11 -4.07 -1.37
CA LEU A 139 -1.50 -3.47 -2.57
C LEU A 139 -0.12 -2.93 -2.20
N VAL A 140 0.92 -3.49 -2.82
CA VAL A 140 2.27 -2.93 -2.73
C VAL A 140 2.45 -1.89 -3.84
N SER A 141 2.24 -0.62 -3.51
CA SER A 141 2.32 0.47 -4.48
C SER A 141 3.78 0.78 -4.83
N LYS A 142 4.04 0.77 -6.14
CA LYS A 142 5.29 1.21 -6.76
C LYS A 142 4.96 2.35 -7.71
N HIS A 143 4.79 3.55 -7.14
CA HIS A 143 4.51 4.76 -7.90
C HIS A 143 5.65 5.11 -8.88
N MET A 144 6.90 4.90 -8.47
CA MET A 144 8.08 5.18 -9.28
C MET A 144 8.97 3.93 -9.41
N VAL A 145 9.37 3.62 -10.64
CA VAL A 145 10.27 2.52 -10.98
C VAL A 145 11.43 3.04 -11.81
N GLU A 146 12.63 2.86 -11.26
CA GLU A 146 13.89 3.04 -11.99
C GLU A 146 14.29 1.71 -12.61
N TYR A 147 14.65 1.71 -13.89
CA TYR A 147 15.20 0.56 -14.59
C TYR A 147 16.20 1.00 -15.65
N GLU A 148 17.14 0.11 -15.96
CA GLU A 148 18.08 0.32 -17.05
C GLU A 148 17.43 -0.04 -18.38
N SER A 149 17.50 0.88 -19.33
CA SER A 149 17.06 0.67 -20.70
C SER A 149 18.12 1.20 -21.64
N SER A 150 18.68 0.32 -22.48
CA SER A 150 19.70 0.70 -23.46
C SER A 150 20.93 1.41 -22.86
N GLY A 151 21.34 1.04 -21.64
CA GLY A 151 22.49 1.63 -20.95
C GLY A 151 22.19 2.93 -20.19
N GLU A 152 20.94 3.42 -20.21
CA GLU A 152 20.51 4.60 -19.47
C GLU A 152 19.56 4.23 -18.33
N MET A 153 19.68 4.94 -17.21
CA MET A 153 18.74 4.84 -16.10
C MET A 153 17.50 5.67 -16.42
N VAL A 154 16.37 4.97 -16.63
CA VAL A 154 15.07 5.59 -16.91
C VAL A 154 14.18 5.47 -15.69
N THR A 155 13.53 6.58 -15.34
CA THR A 155 12.49 6.62 -14.30
C THR A 155 11.13 6.61 -14.97
N ARG A 156 10.28 5.65 -14.62
CA ARG A 156 8.86 5.67 -14.99
C ARG A 156 7.97 5.84 -13.78
N LEU A 157 6.98 6.71 -13.94
CA LEU A 157 5.82 6.78 -13.06
C LEU A 157 4.83 5.71 -13.48
N ASN A 158 4.19 5.11 -12.49
CA ASN A 158 3.13 4.14 -12.66
C ASN A 158 1.80 4.84 -12.35
N ASP A 159 1.30 5.58 -13.34
CA ASP A 159 0.08 6.39 -13.29
C ASP A 159 -1.17 5.60 -13.72
N THR A 160 -0.99 4.41 -14.30
CA THR A 160 -2.02 3.56 -14.89
C THR A 160 -2.03 2.15 -14.26
N ILE A 161 -1.81 2.08 -12.95
CA ILE A 161 -1.49 0.84 -12.22
C ILE A 161 -2.53 -0.28 -12.34
N PHE A 162 -3.79 0.07 -12.63
CA PHE A 162 -4.91 -0.87 -12.77
C PHE A 162 -5.33 -1.11 -14.22
N GLN A 163 -4.76 -0.42 -15.20
CA GLN A 163 -5.27 -0.48 -16.57
C GLN A 163 -5.09 -1.87 -17.20
N ARG A 164 -3.95 -2.53 -16.96
CA ARG A 164 -3.62 -3.84 -17.56
C ARG A 164 -2.94 -4.80 -16.56
N PRO A 165 -3.67 -5.30 -15.56
CA PRO A 165 -3.12 -6.21 -14.57
C PRO A 165 -2.77 -7.56 -15.18
N LEU A 166 -1.68 -8.15 -14.67
CA LEU A 166 -1.33 -9.56 -14.88
C LEU A 166 -1.75 -10.37 -13.64
N LEU A 167 -2.73 -11.23 -13.79
CA LEU A 167 -3.14 -12.17 -12.75
C LEU A 167 -2.29 -13.43 -12.84
N ALA A 168 -1.34 -13.59 -11.91
CA ALA A 168 -0.69 -14.88 -11.68
C ALA A 168 -1.63 -15.77 -10.87
N THR A 169 -2.04 -16.91 -11.42
CA THR A 169 -3.01 -17.81 -10.78
C THR A 169 -2.57 -19.26 -10.82
N ASP A 170 -2.79 -19.93 -9.71
CA ASP A 170 -2.75 -21.38 -9.55
C ASP A 170 -4.16 -21.98 -9.36
N TRP A 171 -5.22 -21.15 -9.46
CA TRP A 171 -6.62 -21.50 -9.20
C TRP A 171 -6.93 -21.94 -7.77
N SER A 172 -6.06 -21.61 -6.81
CA SER A 172 -6.36 -21.74 -5.39
C SER A 172 -7.42 -20.72 -4.94
N GLU A 173 -7.94 -20.88 -3.73
CA GLU A 173 -8.86 -19.92 -3.11
C GLU A 173 -8.25 -18.50 -3.06
N PRO A 174 -6.99 -18.27 -2.60
CA PRO A 174 -6.36 -16.95 -2.67
C PRO A 174 -6.32 -16.33 -4.07
N SER A 175 -5.98 -17.13 -5.09
CA SER A 175 -5.96 -16.67 -6.49
C SER A 175 -7.37 -16.30 -6.99
N SER A 176 -8.39 -17.04 -6.55
CA SER A 176 -9.79 -16.75 -6.88
C SER A 176 -10.26 -15.43 -6.25
N ARG A 177 -9.87 -15.16 -5.00
CA ARG A 177 -10.14 -13.85 -4.35
C ARG A 177 -9.46 -12.69 -5.06
N ALA A 178 -8.25 -12.90 -5.60
CA ALA A 178 -7.57 -11.88 -6.41
C ALA A 178 -8.33 -11.60 -7.71
N LEU A 179 -8.87 -12.62 -8.38
CA LEU A 179 -9.73 -12.43 -9.56
C LEU A 179 -11.02 -11.68 -9.22
N GLU A 180 -11.66 -11.97 -8.09
CA GLU A 180 -12.84 -11.23 -7.61
C GLU A 180 -12.53 -9.76 -7.33
N LEU A 181 -11.37 -9.46 -6.75
CA LEU A 181 -10.88 -8.09 -6.56
C LEU A 181 -10.73 -7.40 -7.92
N LEU A 182 -10.02 -8.00 -8.88
CA LEU A 182 -9.85 -7.40 -10.21
C LEU A 182 -11.18 -7.18 -10.93
N SER A 183 -12.13 -8.11 -10.77
CA SER A 183 -13.47 -7.99 -11.34
C SER A 183 -14.25 -6.80 -10.76
N SER A 184 -13.97 -6.42 -9.51
CA SER A 184 -14.56 -5.22 -8.90
C SER A 184 -14.02 -3.91 -9.48
N LEU A 185 -12.88 -3.96 -10.17
CA LEU A 185 -12.19 -2.82 -10.79
C LEU A 185 -12.54 -2.64 -12.27
N LYS A 186 -13.60 -3.27 -12.79
CA LYS A 186 -13.97 -3.29 -14.22
C LYS A 186 -14.10 -1.92 -14.91
N ASN A 187 -14.31 -0.84 -14.14
CA ASN A 187 -14.43 0.52 -14.69
C ASN A 187 -13.07 1.17 -14.95
N ILE A 188 -11.99 0.61 -14.42
CA ILE A 188 -10.63 1.17 -14.50
C ILE A 188 -9.61 0.16 -15.07
N VAL A 189 -10.06 -1.06 -15.35
CA VAL A 189 -9.27 -2.15 -15.96
C VAL A 189 -9.72 -2.32 -17.41
N ASP A 190 -8.80 -2.15 -18.36
CA ASP A 190 -9.08 -2.37 -19.78
C ASP A 190 -9.04 -3.86 -20.14
N ALA A 191 -8.03 -4.57 -19.62
CA ALA A 191 -7.81 -5.99 -19.92
C ALA A 191 -7.02 -6.66 -18.80
N VAL A 192 -7.38 -7.89 -18.44
CA VAL A 192 -6.63 -8.71 -17.49
C VAL A 192 -5.87 -9.78 -18.27
N SER A 193 -4.55 -9.79 -18.18
CA SER A 193 -3.76 -10.91 -18.68
C SER A 193 -3.70 -11.99 -17.60
N VAL A 194 -3.98 -13.24 -17.93
CA VAL A 194 -3.92 -14.35 -16.97
C VAL A 194 -2.68 -15.19 -17.24
N TRP A 195 -1.85 -15.38 -16.21
CA TRP A 195 -0.68 -16.24 -16.27
C TRP A 195 -0.82 -17.42 -15.32
N LYS A 196 -0.69 -18.62 -15.89
CA LYS A 196 -0.63 -19.88 -15.16
C LYS A 196 0.68 -20.58 -15.49
N LYS A 197 1.44 -20.99 -14.47
CA LYS A 197 2.58 -21.87 -14.69
C LYS A 197 2.08 -23.22 -15.20
N ARG A 198 2.47 -23.62 -16.42
CA ARG A 198 2.23 -24.99 -16.91
C ARG A 198 3.01 -25.98 -16.05
N ALA A 199 2.38 -27.09 -15.68
CA ALA A 199 3.08 -28.21 -15.07
C ALA A 199 4.00 -28.84 -16.15
N GLY A 200 5.28 -28.45 -16.17
CA GLY A 200 6.28 -28.97 -17.10
C GLY A 200 7.59 -28.19 -17.00
N ASN A 201 8.73 -28.89 -17.07
CA ASN A 201 10.09 -28.35 -16.94
C ASN A 201 10.53 -27.54 -18.18
N GLY A 202 9.80 -26.49 -18.56
CA GLY A 202 10.12 -25.60 -19.67
C GLY A 202 9.85 -24.13 -19.34
N TRP A 203 10.66 -23.23 -19.88
CA TRP A 203 10.48 -21.78 -19.72
C TRP A 203 9.10 -21.33 -20.25
N PRO A 204 8.42 -20.39 -19.57
CA PRO A 204 7.00 -20.11 -19.79
C PRO A 204 6.73 -19.25 -21.03
N ALA A 205 5.66 -19.58 -21.76
CA ALA A 205 5.04 -18.76 -22.80
C ALA A 205 3.82 -18.01 -22.24
N ILE A 206 3.62 -16.75 -22.64
CA ILE A 206 2.47 -15.92 -22.28
C ILE A 206 1.28 -16.34 -23.16
N ALA A 207 0.20 -16.86 -22.55
CA ALA A 207 -1.07 -17.04 -23.24
C ALA A 207 -1.85 -15.72 -23.18
N LYS A 208 -2.29 -15.25 -24.34
CA LYS A 208 -3.30 -14.18 -24.46
C LYS A 208 -4.62 -14.88 -24.74
N ASP A 209 -5.54 -14.85 -23.79
CA ASP A 209 -6.95 -15.16 -23.99
C ASP A 209 -7.77 -13.94 -23.57
#